data_AF-A0A8J7VP91-F1
#
_entry.id   AF-A0A8J7VP91-F1
#
_cell.length_a   1.000
_cell.length_b   1.000
_cell.length_c   1.000
_cell.angle_alpha   90.00
_cell.angle_beta   90.00
_cell.angle_gamma   90.00
#
_symmetry.space_group_name_H-M   'P 1'
#
loop_
_entity.id
_entity.type
_entity.pdbx_description
1 polymer ?
#
loop_
_entity_poly.entity_id
_entity_poly.type
_entity_poly.pdbx_seq_one_letter_code
_entity_poly.pdbx_strand_id
1 'polypeptide(L)'
;MNAIQAAGALPRRLYYYNAGFLRDRRLRRILQLAGPDLRLGLPGPEDGVVVWGRSPYARRGETVAARRNVPVVRIEDALLRSIRPGRMGDAPIGLMIDGLGVHFDSSAPSALEIILATNAFDDSALLQRARDGIERLRVLDLSKYNLHTDTTCPAPGYVLVIDQTLGDASIRHSGASATTFREMLTQAQLDHPAARIVIKIHPETQNGLRAGHFGPADAVGRISLCSGPVSPWALLEGAIAVYTVSSQMGFEAILTGHRPMAFGQPFYAGWGLTRDVNPLARRTRVLTRTQLFAGAMILAPVWYDPCRDRLCSFEDAVDQLEAEARVWRQDRLGHVATGMRLWKRARLQAVFGSIKPLIFSESSETAGKLALEKGRSVLVWAAKERASLQATGVPILRVEDGFIRSRGLGAELVPPLSLVADDLGIYYDPSRDSRLERLIATPLQPWAKRRAERLRAGLIAARLSKYNLSGAALPNLGEGRKILVPGQVEDDASILLGAGTVKTNLALLQAARAANPGARIIYKPHPDVEAGLRPGAIDANG
;
A
#
# COMPACT_ATOMS: atom_id res chain seq x y z
N MET A 1 -14.55 -15.75 -14.85
CA MET A 1 -13.48 -15.80 -15.85
C MET A 1 -12.42 -14.75 -15.52
N ASN A 2 -11.15 -15.12 -15.32
CA ASN A 2 -10.02 -14.19 -15.13
C ASN A 2 -9.28 -13.91 -16.46
N ALA A 3 -8.32 -12.97 -16.52
CA ALA A 3 -7.70 -12.60 -17.82
C ALA A 3 -6.96 -13.76 -18.49
N ILE A 4 -6.31 -14.61 -17.72
CA ILE A 4 -5.62 -15.80 -18.25
C ILE A 4 -6.64 -16.76 -18.88
N GLN A 5 -7.83 -16.92 -18.29
CA GLN A 5 -8.92 -17.69 -18.89
C GLN A 5 -9.53 -17.01 -20.12
N ALA A 6 -9.67 -15.69 -20.09
CA ALA A 6 -10.24 -14.91 -21.20
C ALA A 6 -9.30 -14.85 -22.42
N ALA A 7 -7.98 -14.92 -22.21
CA ALA A 7 -6.98 -14.91 -23.27
C ALA A 7 -6.69 -16.29 -23.90
N GLY A 8 -7.30 -17.36 -23.39
CA GLY A 8 -6.88 -18.73 -23.68
C GLY A 8 -5.62 -19.13 -22.89
N ALA A 9 -5.28 -20.42 -22.89
CA ALA A 9 -4.11 -20.92 -22.16
C ALA A 9 -2.82 -20.25 -22.68
N LEU A 10 -2.14 -19.50 -21.82
CA LEU A 10 -0.86 -18.89 -22.16
C LEU A 10 0.20 -19.98 -22.46
N PRO A 11 1.08 -19.77 -23.45
CA PRO A 11 2.19 -20.69 -23.69
C PRO A 11 3.06 -20.86 -22.45
N ARG A 12 3.45 -22.11 -22.16
CA ARG A 12 4.30 -22.42 -20.99
C ARG A 12 5.67 -21.75 -21.08
N ARG A 13 6.27 -21.68 -22.27
CA ARG A 13 7.58 -21.04 -22.48
C ARG A 13 7.39 -19.74 -23.25
N LEU A 14 7.91 -18.65 -22.71
CA LEU A 14 7.86 -17.34 -23.34
C LEU A 14 9.27 -16.79 -23.58
N TYR A 15 9.57 -16.51 -24.84
CA TYR A 15 10.86 -15.96 -25.25
C TYR A 15 10.84 -14.44 -25.20
N TYR A 16 11.87 -13.83 -24.60
CA TYR A 16 11.98 -12.37 -24.51
C TYR A 16 13.22 -11.84 -25.23
N TYR A 17 13.12 -10.61 -25.76
CA TYR A 17 14.17 -9.96 -26.55
C TYR A 17 14.56 -8.58 -26.02
N ASN A 18 14.24 -8.32 -24.75
CA ASN A 18 14.55 -7.09 -24.02
C ASN A 18 15.17 -7.44 -22.66
N ALA A 19 16.28 -6.79 -22.30
CA ALA A 19 16.98 -6.97 -21.03
C ALA A 19 16.14 -6.64 -19.78
N GLY A 20 15.05 -5.86 -19.90
CA GLY A 20 14.12 -5.62 -18.80
C GLY A 20 13.55 -6.92 -18.21
N PHE A 21 13.14 -7.85 -19.07
CA PHE A 21 12.71 -9.20 -18.66
C PHE A 21 13.83 -10.04 -18.07
N LEU A 22 15.10 -9.64 -18.16
CA LEU A 22 16.23 -10.28 -17.50
C LEU A 22 16.54 -9.67 -16.12
N ARG A 23 16.50 -8.33 -16.04
CA ARG A 23 16.98 -7.58 -14.87
C ARG A 23 15.92 -7.40 -13.79
N ASP A 24 14.65 -7.31 -14.16
CA ASP A 24 13.57 -7.10 -13.19
C ASP A 24 13.22 -8.42 -12.48
N ARG A 25 13.75 -8.57 -11.26
CA ARG A 25 13.54 -9.75 -10.42
C ARG A 25 12.08 -9.93 -10.01
N ARG A 26 11.35 -8.83 -9.72
CA ARG A 26 9.96 -8.92 -9.27
C ARG A 26 9.08 -9.36 -10.43
N LEU A 27 9.23 -8.73 -11.60
CA LEU A 27 8.51 -9.11 -12.81
C LEU A 27 8.72 -10.58 -13.16
N ARG A 28 9.97 -11.05 -13.17
CA ARG A 28 10.30 -12.46 -13.41
C ARG A 28 9.58 -13.38 -12.45
N ARG A 29 9.59 -13.03 -11.16
CA ARG A 29 9.00 -13.86 -10.11
C ARG A 29 7.49 -13.95 -10.26
N ILE A 30 6.82 -12.83 -10.57
CA ILE A 30 5.37 -12.82 -10.81
C ILE A 30 5.02 -13.70 -12.03
N LEU A 31 5.76 -13.57 -13.13
CA LEU A 31 5.52 -14.38 -14.33
C LEU A 31 5.75 -15.87 -14.08
N GLN A 32 6.82 -16.22 -13.36
CA GLN A 32 7.10 -17.61 -12.97
C GLN A 32 5.95 -18.19 -12.14
N LEU A 33 5.42 -17.43 -11.17
CA LEU A 33 4.30 -17.87 -10.34
C LEU A 33 2.97 -17.92 -11.10
N ALA A 34 2.81 -17.09 -12.14
CA ALA A 34 1.66 -17.12 -13.04
C ALA A 34 1.66 -18.30 -14.03
N GLY A 35 2.78 -19.03 -14.12
CA GLY A 35 2.92 -20.22 -14.97
C GLY A 35 3.94 -20.09 -16.10
N PRO A 36 4.03 -18.95 -16.82
CA PRO A 36 5.03 -18.80 -17.88
C PRO A 36 6.48 -18.85 -17.41
N ASP A 37 7.29 -19.59 -18.16
CA ASP A 37 8.73 -19.72 -17.97
C ASP A 37 9.49 -18.91 -19.03
N LEU A 38 10.28 -17.94 -18.57
CA LEU A 38 10.98 -17.00 -19.43
C LEU A 38 12.26 -17.58 -20.00
N ARG A 39 12.38 -17.60 -21.33
CA ARG A 39 13.51 -18.20 -22.05
C ARG A 39 14.21 -17.18 -22.97
N LEU A 40 15.51 -17.44 -23.20
CA LEU A 40 16.29 -16.83 -24.27
C LEU A 40 16.38 -17.81 -25.44
N GLY A 41 16.60 -17.29 -26.65
CA GLY A 41 16.75 -18.10 -27.85
C GLY A 41 15.62 -17.88 -28.84
N LEU A 42 15.21 -18.94 -29.53
CA LEU A 42 14.16 -18.92 -30.54
C LEU A 42 12.99 -19.80 -30.11
N PRO A 43 11.74 -19.34 -30.23
CA PRO A 43 10.56 -20.13 -29.89
C PRO A 43 10.34 -21.27 -30.90
N GLY A 44 9.93 -22.43 -30.39
CA GLY A 44 9.34 -23.52 -31.17
C GLY A 44 7.82 -23.36 -31.35
N PRO A 45 7.15 -24.29 -32.05
CA PRO A 45 5.73 -24.14 -32.42
C PRO A 45 4.75 -24.00 -31.25
N GLU A 46 5.05 -24.61 -30.10
CA GLU A 46 4.22 -24.57 -28.88
C GLU A 46 4.57 -23.43 -27.91
N ASP A 47 5.54 -22.58 -28.29
CA ASP A 47 6.05 -21.51 -27.44
C ASP A 47 5.38 -20.17 -27.79
N GLY A 48 5.63 -19.15 -26.98
CA GLY A 48 5.23 -17.77 -27.27
C GLY A 48 6.39 -16.80 -27.16
N VAL A 49 6.15 -15.56 -27.56
CA VAL A 49 7.06 -14.44 -27.32
C VAL A 49 6.42 -13.47 -26.35
N VAL A 50 7.16 -13.03 -25.34
CA VAL A 50 6.71 -12.01 -24.40
C VAL A 50 7.31 -10.64 -24.73
N VAL A 51 6.47 -9.61 -24.66
CA VAL A 51 6.86 -8.21 -24.85
C VAL A 51 6.25 -7.31 -23.77
N TRP A 52 6.89 -6.17 -23.51
CA TRP A 52 6.34 -5.14 -22.62
C TRP A 52 5.44 -4.21 -23.43
N GLY A 53 4.13 -4.30 -23.20
CA GLY A 53 3.06 -3.55 -23.86
C GLY A 53 3.31 -3.31 -25.34
N ARG A 54 3.31 -2.02 -25.70
CA ARG A 54 3.71 -1.50 -27.02
C ARG A 54 4.99 -0.68 -26.95
N SER A 55 5.94 -1.10 -26.11
CA SER A 55 7.23 -0.41 -25.98
C SER A 55 7.98 -0.38 -27.32
N PRO A 56 8.85 0.61 -27.58
CA PRO A 56 9.66 0.65 -28.80
C PRO A 56 10.50 -0.62 -29.02
N TYR A 57 10.84 -1.33 -27.94
CA TYR A 57 11.59 -2.58 -27.98
C TYR A 57 10.73 -3.82 -28.28
N ALA A 58 9.39 -3.72 -28.16
CA ALA A 58 8.46 -4.82 -28.44
C ALA A 58 8.57 -5.32 -29.88
N ARG A 59 8.87 -4.41 -30.84
CA ARG A 59 9.01 -4.74 -32.27
C ARG A 59 9.95 -5.92 -32.54
N ARG A 60 11.05 -6.02 -31.78
CA ARG A 60 12.00 -7.15 -31.91
C ARG A 60 11.32 -8.48 -31.62
N GLY A 61 10.60 -8.58 -30.51
CA GLY A 61 9.84 -9.77 -30.15
C GLY A 61 8.70 -10.03 -31.13
N GLU A 62 7.93 -9.01 -31.50
CA GLU A 62 6.83 -9.14 -32.48
C GLU A 62 7.34 -9.66 -33.84
N THR A 63 8.52 -9.24 -34.28
CA THR A 63 9.14 -9.69 -35.53
C THR A 63 9.53 -11.16 -35.45
N VAL A 64 10.10 -11.61 -34.33
CA VAL A 64 10.40 -13.03 -34.11
C VAL A 64 9.12 -13.84 -34.07
N ALA A 65 8.12 -13.38 -33.34
CA ALA A 65 6.84 -14.07 -33.20
C ALA A 65 6.17 -14.28 -34.56
N ALA A 66 6.13 -13.24 -35.40
CA ALA A 66 5.60 -13.31 -36.76
C ALA A 66 6.40 -14.30 -37.64
N ARG A 67 7.75 -14.23 -37.62
CA ARG A 67 8.61 -15.14 -38.41
C ARG A 67 8.50 -16.60 -37.99
N ARG A 68 8.19 -16.85 -36.72
CA ARG A 68 8.08 -18.19 -36.13
C ARG A 68 6.64 -18.68 -36.06
N ASN A 69 5.69 -17.84 -36.45
CA ASN A 69 4.25 -18.09 -36.35
C ASN A 69 3.81 -18.53 -34.94
N VAL A 70 4.25 -17.78 -33.92
CA VAL A 70 3.93 -18.04 -32.50
C VAL A 70 3.20 -16.85 -31.87
N PRO A 71 2.36 -17.07 -30.85
CA PRO A 71 1.62 -16.00 -30.18
C PRO A 71 2.52 -14.99 -29.46
N VAL A 72 2.00 -13.75 -29.33
CA VAL A 72 2.64 -12.67 -28.56
C VAL A 72 1.86 -12.44 -27.27
N VAL A 73 2.52 -12.57 -26.13
CA VAL A 73 2.00 -12.21 -24.81
C VAL A 73 2.52 -10.82 -24.43
N ARG A 74 1.62 -9.90 -24.10
CA ARG A 74 1.95 -8.53 -23.68
C ARG A 74 1.81 -8.41 -22.17
N ILE A 75 2.86 -7.89 -21.55
CA ILE A 75 2.91 -7.59 -20.12
C ILE A 75 2.85 -6.08 -19.93
N GLU A 76 2.05 -5.64 -18.96
CA GLU A 76 2.05 -4.28 -18.46
C GLU A 76 1.93 -4.26 -16.95
N ASP A 77 2.23 -3.11 -16.34
CA ASP A 77 1.91 -2.87 -14.93
C ASP A 77 0.39 -3.02 -14.71
N ALA A 78 -0.01 -3.59 -13.57
CA ALA A 78 -1.38 -3.48 -13.11
C ALA A 78 -1.75 -2.02 -12.81
N LEU A 79 -3.05 -1.74 -12.78
CA LEU A 79 -3.58 -0.39 -12.55
C LEU A 79 -3.25 0.13 -11.14
N LEU A 80 -3.06 -0.75 -10.16
CA LEU A 80 -2.44 -0.43 -8.87
C LEU A 80 -1.00 -0.94 -8.90
N ARG A 81 0.00 -0.09 -8.61
CA ARG A 81 1.39 -0.45 -8.88
C ARG A 81 2.32 -0.41 -7.68
N SER A 82 2.57 0.78 -7.12
CA SER A 82 3.66 1.02 -6.17
C SER A 82 3.61 2.42 -5.54
N ILE A 83 4.56 2.76 -4.68
CA ILE A 83 4.69 4.12 -4.13
C ILE A 83 5.15 5.10 -5.20
N ARG A 84 6.28 4.85 -5.84
CA ARG A 84 6.84 5.71 -6.90
C ARG A 84 6.72 5.05 -8.28
N PRO A 85 6.81 5.82 -9.37
CA PRO A 85 6.90 5.26 -10.72
C PRO A 85 8.03 4.25 -10.88
N GLY A 86 7.86 3.30 -11.80
CA GLY A 86 8.87 2.25 -12.04
C GLY A 86 10.25 2.76 -12.43
N ARG A 87 10.30 3.92 -13.10
CA ARG A 87 11.55 4.61 -13.44
C ARG A 87 12.35 5.09 -12.23
N MET A 88 11.74 5.13 -11.04
CA MET A 88 12.40 5.42 -9.77
C MET A 88 12.85 4.16 -9.01
N GLY A 89 12.72 2.98 -9.62
CA GLY A 89 13.20 1.71 -9.08
C GLY A 89 12.18 0.89 -8.28
N ASP A 90 10.96 1.40 -8.09
CA ASP A 90 9.90 0.67 -7.39
C ASP A 90 9.38 -0.49 -8.23
N ALA A 91 9.28 -1.66 -7.60
CA ALA A 91 8.75 -2.87 -8.23
C ALA A 91 7.20 -2.87 -8.26
N PRO A 92 6.58 -3.50 -9.26
CA PRO A 92 5.13 -3.59 -9.33
C PRO A 92 4.55 -4.59 -8.31
N ILE A 93 3.36 -4.30 -7.79
CA ILE A 93 2.57 -5.22 -6.93
C ILE A 93 1.61 -6.12 -7.71
N GLY A 94 1.50 -5.92 -9.02
CA GLY A 94 0.72 -6.75 -9.92
C GLY A 94 1.02 -6.48 -11.39
N LEU A 95 0.62 -7.39 -12.26
CA LEU A 95 0.82 -7.31 -13.70
C LEU A 95 -0.49 -7.58 -14.46
N MET A 96 -0.66 -6.90 -15.58
CA MET A 96 -1.57 -7.32 -16.65
C MET A 96 -0.81 -8.28 -17.56
N ILE A 97 -1.32 -9.50 -17.73
CA ILE A 97 -0.74 -10.52 -18.60
C ILE A 97 -1.77 -10.83 -19.69
N ASP A 98 -1.50 -10.38 -20.91
CA ASP A 98 -2.50 -10.40 -21.99
C ASP A 98 -1.98 -11.19 -23.20
N GLY A 99 -2.63 -12.31 -23.51
CA GLY A 99 -2.32 -13.14 -24.67
C GLY A 99 -3.01 -12.72 -25.98
N LEU A 100 -3.92 -11.74 -25.93
CA LEU A 100 -4.72 -11.29 -27.08
C LEU A 100 -4.25 -9.93 -27.61
N GLY A 101 -4.05 -8.99 -26.71
CA GLY A 101 -3.77 -7.60 -27.04
C GLY A 101 -3.06 -6.88 -25.90
N VAL A 102 -3.43 -5.63 -25.64
CA VAL A 102 -3.06 -4.92 -24.42
C VAL A 102 -4.15 -3.89 -24.14
N HIS A 103 -4.52 -3.72 -22.88
CA HIS A 103 -5.73 -2.97 -22.48
C HIS A 103 -5.85 -1.54 -23.04
N PHE A 104 -4.74 -0.84 -23.25
CA PHE A 104 -4.74 0.53 -23.79
C PHE A 104 -4.74 0.61 -25.32
N ASP A 105 -4.58 -0.52 -26.03
CA ASP A 105 -4.56 -0.56 -27.49
C ASP A 105 -5.95 -0.84 -28.03
N SER A 106 -6.54 0.19 -28.62
CA SER A 106 -7.90 0.19 -29.13
C SER A 106 -8.00 -0.36 -30.56
N SER A 107 -6.89 -0.78 -31.19
CA SER A 107 -6.93 -1.36 -32.54
C SER A 107 -7.44 -2.81 -32.58
N ALA A 108 -7.35 -3.54 -31.47
CA ALA A 108 -7.78 -4.93 -31.35
C ALA A 108 -8.37 -5.22 -29.95
N PRO A 109 -9.16 -6.29 -29.78
CA PRO A 109 -9.60 -6.73 -28.46
C PRO A 109 -8.42 -7.09 -27.55
N SER A 110 -8.57 -6.82 -26.25
CA SER A 110 -7.65 -7.22 -25.18
C SER A 110 -8.34 -8.22 -24.25
N ALA A 111 -7.58 -8.95 -23.42
CA ALA A 111 -8.16 -9.85 -22.42
C ALA A 111 -9.10 -9.10 -21.45
N LEU A 112 -8.74 -7.86 -21.09
CA LEU A 112 -9.61 -7.00 -20.27
C LEU A 112 -10.89 -6.63 -21.03
N GLU A 113 -10.81 -6.27 -22.30
CA GLU A 113 -11.99 -5.95 -23.12
C GLU A 113 -12.94 -7.16 -23.21
N ILE A 114 -12.41 -8.37 -23.39
CA ILE A 114 -13.22 -9.60 -23.39
C ILE A 114 -13.90 -9.83 -22.04
N ILE A 115 -13.18 -9.66 -20.91
CA ILE A 115 -13.79 -9.77 -19.57
C ILE A 115 -14.96 -8.79 -19.42
N LEU A 116 -14.74 -7.52 -19.78
CA LEU A 116 -15.74 -6.47 -19.66
C LEU A 116 -16.94 -6.71 -20.59
N ALA A 117 -16.71 -7.23 -21.79
CA ALA A 117 -17.76 -7.52 -22.76
C ALA A 117 -18.60 -8.73 -22.34
N THR A 118 -17.99 -9.80 -21.82
CA THR A 118 -18.61 -11.13 -21.75
C THR A 118 -18.95 -11.64 -20.36
N ASN A 119 -18.29 -11.15 -19.29
CA ASN A 119 -18.56 -11.63 -17.94
C ASN A 119 -19.96 -11.17 -17.48
N ALA A 120 -20.78 -12.07 -16.94
CA ALA A 120 -22.15 -11.73 -16.50
C ALA A 120 -22.18 -10.65 -15.41
N PHE A 121 -21.18 -10.63 -14.53
CA PHE A 121 -21.11 -9.77 -13.33
C PHE A 121 -22.39 -9.83 -12.47
N ASP A 122 -22.95 -11.02 -12.30
CA ASP A 122 -24.13 -11.34 -11.49
C ASP A 122 -23.79 -11.92 -10.10
N ASP A 123 -22.53 -12.29 -9.87
CA ASP A 123 -22.02 -12.69 -8.55
C ASP A 123 -22.01 -11.51 -7.56
N SER A 124 -22.94 -11.55 -6.60
CA SER A 124 -23.06 -10.53 -5.54
C SER A 124 -21.81 -10.40 -4.68
N ALA A 125 -21.05 -11.48 -4.46
CA ALA A 125 -19.83 -11.45 -3.67
C ALA A 125 -18.71 -10.73 -4.42
N LEU A 126 -18.56 -10.97 -5.73
CA LEU A 126 -17.63 -10.22 -6.58
C LEU A 126 -17.97 -8.73 -6.61
N LEU A 127 -19.25 -8.37 -6.79
CA LEU A 127 -19.67 -6.98 -6.80
C LEU A 127 -19.49 -6.31 -5.43
N GLN A 128 -19.67 -7.03 -4.32
CA GLN A 128 -19.38 -6.50 -2.99
C GLN A 128 -17.87 -6.27 -2.80
N ARG A 129 -17.02 -7.20 -3.22
CA ARG A 129 -15.56 -7.02 -3.22
C ARG A 129 -15.15 -5.79 -4.03
N ALA A 130 -15.78 -5.57 -5.18
CA ALA A 130 -15.52 -4.39 -6.00
C ALA A 130 -15.95 -3.08 -5.32
N ARG A 131 -17.13 -3.04 -4.67
CA ARG A 131 -17.57 -1.86 -3.89
C ARG A 131 -16.63 -1.57 -2.72
N ASP A 132 -16.33 -2.59 -1.91
CA ASP A 132 -15.37 -2.50 -0.81
C ASP A 132 -13.99 -2.05 -1.31
N GLY A 133 -13.57 -2.54 -2.48
CA GLY A 133 -12.31 -2.17 -3.11
C GLY A 133 -12.23 -0.70 -3.51
N ILE A 134 -13.27 -0.17 -4.16
CA ILE A 134 -13.35 1.26 -4.52
C ILE A 134 -13.28 2.12 -3.26
N GLU A 135 -14.11 1.82 -2.27
CA GLU A 135 -14.16 2.59 -1.03
C GLU A 135 -12.85 2.51 -0.25
N ARG A 136 -12.23 1.32 -0.22
CA ARG A 136 -10.94 1.12 0.43
C ARG A 136 -9.83 1.93 -0.25
N LEU A 137 -9.76 1.95 -1.59
CA LEU A 137 -8.77 2.77 -2.29
C LEU A 137 -9.00 4.27 -2.01
N ARG A 138 -10.26 4.73 -1.96
CA ARG A 138 -10.60 6.12 -1.61
C ARG A 138 -10.18 6.48 -0.19
N VAL A 139 -10.57 5.68 0.80
CA VAL A 139 -10.26 5.93 2.23
C VAL A 139 -8.75 5.88 2.52
N LEU A 140 -8.02 4.99 1.84
CA LEU A 140 -6.56 4.88 2.00
C LEU A 140 -5.78 5.90 1.14
N ASP A 141 -6.50 6.66 0.30
CA ASP A 141 -5.96 7.58 -0.69
C ASP A 141 -4.93 6.86 -1.58
N LEU A 142 -5.32 5.73 -2.18
CA LEU A 142 -4.47 4.90 -3.04
C LEU A 142 -4.81 5.07 -4.52
N SER A 143 -3.78 5.23 -5.36
CA SER A 143 -3.84 5.36 -6.82
C SER A 143 -2.70 4.51 -7.44
N LYS A 144 -2.51 4.54 -8.77
CA LYS A 144 -1.41 3.83 -9.45
C LYS A 144 -0.06 4.06 -8.76
N TYR A 145 0.22 5.33 -8.45
CA TYR A 145 1.39 5.77 -7.71
C TYR A 145 0.96 6.54 -6.46
N ASN A 146 1.68 6.36 -5.36
CA ASN A 146 1.26 6.76 -4.01
C ASN A 146 2.29 7.68 -3.33
N LEU A 147 2.92 8.56 -4.12
CA LEU A 147 3.90 9.55 -3.67
C LEU A 147 3.29 10.93 -3.36
N HIS A 148 1.97 11.04 -3.29
CA HIS A 148 1.32 12.29 -2.91
C HIS A 148 1.50 12.53 -1.40
N THR A 149 1.65 13.79 -1.03
CA THR A 149 1.81 14.23 0.36
C THR A 149 0.58 14.99 0.83
N ASP A 150 0.62 15.53 2.05
CA ASP A 150 -0.41 16.39 2.64
C ASP A 150 -0.50 17.78 1.96
N THR A 151 -0.13 17.86 0.68
CA THR A 151 -0.19 19.07 -0.14
C THR A 151 -1.64 19.38 -0.45
N THR A 152 -2.06 20.61 -0.12
CA THR A 152 -3.42 21.09 -0.36
C THR A 152 -3.76 21.07 -1.85
N CYS A 153 -4.91 20.48 -2.19
CA CYS A 153 -5.48 20.59 -3.53
C CYS A 153 -5.96 22.03 -3.81
N PRO A 154 -6.09 22.42 -5.10
CA PRO A 154 -6.77 23.67 -5.45
C PRO A 154 -8.18 23.73 -4.83
N ALA A 155 -8.64 24.93 -4.49
CA ALA A 155 -10.01 25.11 -3.99
C ALA A 155 -11.03 24.50 -4.97
N PRO A 156 -12.04 23.74 -4.52
CA PRO A 156 -13.02 23.05 -5.39
C PRO A 156 -13.74 23.98 -6.38
N GLY A 157 -14.38 23.40 -7.39
CA GLY A 157 -15.14 24.15 -8.40
C GLY A 157 -14.37 24.43 -9.70
N TYR A 158 -13.38 23.60 -10.04
CA TYR A 158 -12.59 23.72 -11.28
C TYR A 158 -12.89 22.59 -12.27
N VAL A 159 -12.57 22.83 -13.53
CA VAL A 159 -12.47 21.79 -14.56
C VAL A 159 -11.07 21.19 -14.51
N LEU A 160 -10.98 19.87 -14.46
CA LEU A 160 -9.71 19.17 -14.44
C LEU A 160 -9.35 18.68 -15.85
N VAL A 161 -8.18 19.07 -16.35
CA VAL A 161 -7.59 18.56 -17.58
C VAL A 161 -6.38 17.70 -17.21
N ILE A 162 -6.38 16.43 -17.62
CA ILE A 162 -5.35 15.47 -17.23
C ILE A 162 -4.25 15.42 -18.28
N ASP A 163 -3.02 15.76 -17.88
CA ASP A 163 -1.83 15.60 -18.71
C ASP A 163 -1.34 14.13 -18.73
N GLN A 164 -0.50 13.79 -19.72
CA GLN A 164 0.21 12.52 -19.82
C GLN A 164 1.65 12.75 -20.27
N THR A 165 2.53 11.77 -20.05
CA THR A 165 3.92 11.87 -20.50
C THR A 165 4.03 11.79 -22.03
N LEU A 166 4.89 12.62 -22.64
CA LEU A 166 5.19 12.55 -24.07
C LEU A 166 5.68 11.17 -24.47
N GLY A 167 5.11 10.62 -25.54
CA GLY A 167 5.46 9.29 -26.07
C GLY A 167 4.91 8.14 -25.23
N ASP A 168 3.95 8.38 -24.33
CA ASP A 168 3.15 7.31 -23.74
C ASP A 168 2.47 6.50 -24.85
N ALA A 169 2.65 5.18 -24.82
CA ALA A 169 2.11 4.27 -25.82
C ALA A 169 0.57 4.30 -25.85
N SER A 170 -0.08 4.53 -24.71
CA SER A 170 -1.53 4.63 -24.62
C SER A 170 -2.10 5.75 -25.46
N ILE A 171 -1.37 6.84 -25.69
CA ILE A 171 -1.84 7.96 -26.52
C ILE A 171 -2.00 7.50 -27.96
N ARG A 172 -0.92 7.02 -28.58
CA ARG A 172 -0.94 6.57 -29.98
C ARG A 172 -1.90 5.40 -30.20
N HIS A 173 -1.84 4.42 -29.30
CA HIS A 173 -2.61 3.18 -29.45
C HIS A 173 -4.09 3.33 -29.05
N SER A 174 -4.49 4.48 -28.52
CA SER A 174 -5.89 4.85 -28.31
C SER A 174 -6.43 5.80 -29.38
N GLY A 175 -5.73 5.92 -30.53
CA GLY A 175 -6.13 6.77 -31.65
C GLY A 175 -5.88 8.26 -31.46
N ALA A 176 -5.12 8.65 -30.43
CA ALA A 176 -4.82 10.05 -30.12
C ALA A 176 -3.40 10.46 -30.52
N SER A 177 -3.14 11.77 -30.48
CA SER A 177 -1.84 12.38 -30.79
C SER A 177 -1.53 13.54 -29.85
N ALA A 178 -0.36 14.17 -30.01
CA ALA A 178 -0.04 15.41 -29.29
C ALA A 178 -1.02 16.55 -29.60
N THR A 179 -1.61 16.59 -30.80
CA THR A 179 -2.63 17.59 -31.18
C THR A 179 -3.90 17.41 -30.37
N THR A 180 -4.25 16.17 -30.04
CA THR A 180 -5.45 15.83 -29.24
C THR A 180 -5.43 16.48 -27.86
N PHE A 181 -4.26 16.71 -27.25
CA PHE A 181 -4.16 17.43 -25.97
C PHE A 181 -4.54 18.92 -26.11
N ARG A 182 -4.15 19.55 -27.22
CA ARG A 182 -4.52 20.95 -27.51
C ARG A 182 -6.01 21.09 -27.80
N GLU A 183 -6.56 20.15 -28.56
CA GLU A 183 -8.02 20.05 -28.80
C GLU A 183 -8.79 19.86 -27.49
N MET A 184 -8.33 18.96 -26.62
CA MET A 184 -8.92 18.70 -25.31
C MET A 184 -8.94 19.96 -24.42
N LEU A 185 -7.82 20.70 -24.34
CA LEU A 185 -7.75 21.93 -23.56
C LEU A 185 -8.65 23.04 -24.16
N THR A 186 -8.73 23.11 -25.50
CA THR A 186 -9.61 24.06 -26.19
C THR A 186 -11.08 23.73 -25.91
N GLN A 187 -11.47 22.46 -26.01
CA GLN A 187 -12.84 22.02 -25.72
C GLN A 187 -13.22 22.29 -24.25
N ALA A 188 -12.32 22.01 -23.31
CA ALA A 188 -12.56 22.30 -21.89
C ALA A 188 -12.81 23.80 -21.64
N GLN A 189 -12.14 24.69 -22.39
CA GLN A 189 -12.40 26.14 -22.32
C GLN A 189 -13.76 26.52 -22.89
N LEU A 190 -14.16 25.93 -24.02
CA LEU A 190 -15.42 26.19 -24.69
C LEU A 190 -16.63 25.69 -23.89
N ASP A 191 -16.55 24.46 -23.36
CA ASP A 191 -17.61 23.83 -22.57
C ASP A 191 -17.85 24.56 -21.24
N HIS A 192 -16.81 25.19 -20.71
CA HIS A 192 -16.84 25.86 -19.42
C HIS A 192 -16.20 27.24 -19.52
N PRO A 193 -16.86 28.27 -20.08
CA PRO A 193 -16.26 29.59 -20.35
C PRO A 193 -15.91 30.44 -19.12
N ALA A 194 -16.52 30.16 -17.97
CA ALA A 194 -16.29 30.90 -16.72
C ALA A 194 -15.49 30.14 -15.65
N ALA A 195 -15.37 28.81 -15.76
CA ALA A 195 -14.73 27.99 -14.74
C ALA A 195 -13.19 28.18 -14.72
N ARG A 196 -12.57 27.95 -13.56
CA ARG A 196 -11.12 27.74 -13.50
C ARG A 196 -10.78 26.41 -14.15
N ILE A 197 -9.68 26.34 -14.88
CA ILE A 197 -9.16 25.09 -15.44
C ILE A 197 -7.86 24.76 -14.72
N VAL A 198 -7.79 23.56 -14.17
CA VAL A 198 -6.59 23.02 -13.54
C VAL A 198 -6.05 21.91 -14.44
N ILE A 199 -4.82 22.08 -14.92
CA ILE A 199 -4.11 21.04 -15.66
C ILE A 199 -3.31 20.21 -14.66
N LYS A 200 -3.66 18.93 -14.48
CA LYS A 200 -2.89 18.02 -13.63
C LYS A 200 -1.69 17.48 -14.38
N ILE A 201 -0.49 17.89 -13.96
CA ILE A 201 0.78 17.39 -14.51
C ILE A 201 1.04 15.95 -14.06
N HIS A 202 1.52 15.11 -14.97
CA HIS A 202 1.81 13.70 -14.67
C HIS A 202 2.94 13.55 -13.63
N PRO A 203 2.87 12.60 -12.67
CA PRO A 203 3.91 12.43 -11.64
C PRO A 203 5.32 12.21 -12.19
N GLU A 204 5.49 11.47 -13.29
CA GLU A 204 6.81 11.34 -13.93
C GLU A 204 7.35 12.67 -14.49
N THR A 205 6.46 13.56 -14.94
CA THR A 205 6.84 14.90 -15.41
C THR A 205 7.19 15.82 -14.27
N GLN A 206 6.39 15.79 -13.21
CA GLN A 206 6.69 16.49 -11.96
C GLN A 206 8.07 16.12 -11.38
N ASN A 207 8.47 14.84 -11.50
CA ASN A 207 9.76 14.35 -11.01
C ASN A 207 10.90 14.45 -12.06
N GLY A 208 10.69 15.15 -13.18
CA GLY A 208 11.72 15.37 -14.21
C GLY A 208 12.14 14.12 -14.99
N LEU A 209 11.36 13.03 -14.93
CA LEU A 209 11.69 11.76 -15.58
C LEU A 209 11.31 11.77 -17.06
N ARG A 210 10.21 12.44 -17.43
CA ARG A 210 9.70 12.58 -18.80
C ARG A 210 8.93 13.88 -18.97
N ALA A 211 9.09 14.58 -20.08
CA ALA A 211 8.26 15.74 -20.40
C ALA A 211 6.77 15.35 -20.57
N GLY A 212 5.88 16.28 -20.24
CA GLY A 212 4.42 16.19 -20.45
C GLY A 212 3.97 16.95 -21.69
N HIS A 213 2.66 16.94 -21.98
CA HIS A 213 2.10 17.69 -23.12
C HIS A 213 1.82 19.15 -22.79
N PHE A 214 1.69 19.49 -21.51
CA PHE A 214 1.46 20.86 -21.05
C PHE A 214 2.65 21.37 -20.22
N GLY A 215 2.85 22.70 -20.26
CA GLY A 215 3.90 23.39 -19.52
C GLY A 215 3.48 24.79 -19.09
N PRO A 216 4.40 25.59 -18.52
CA PRO A 216 4.09 26.93 -18.00
C PRO A 216 3.42 27.87 -19.01
N ALA A 217 3.70 27.69 -20.31
CA ALA A 217 3.10 28.48 -21.38
C ALA A 217 1.57 28.25 -21.55
N ASP A 218 1.05 27.11 -21.09
CA ASP A 218 -0.38 26.81 -21.13
C ASP A 218 -1.15 27.40 -19.93
N ALA A 219 -0.44 27.88 -18.91
CA ALA A 219 -1.01 28.41 -17.67
C ALA A 219 -1.39 29.90 -17.78
N VAL A 220 -2.32 30.21 -18.69
CA VAL A 220 -2.72 31.59 -19.00
C VAL A 220 -4.13 31.88 -18.48
N GLY A 221 -4.31 33.07 -17.91
CA GLY A 221 -5.61 33.57 -17.44
C GLY A 221 -6.20 32.68 -16.33
N ARG A 222 -7.28 31.97 -16.66
CA ARG A 222 -8.01 31.07 -15.72
C ARG A 222 -7.48 29.64 -15.69
N ILE A 223 -6.41 29.36 -16.42
CA ILE A 223 -5.75 28.06 -16.50
C ILE A 223 -4.54 28.04 -15.57
N SER A 224 -4.44 27.03 -14.72
CA SER A 224 -3.28 26.83 -13.83
C SER A 224 -2.76 25.39 -13.90
N LEU A 225 -1.47 25.21 -13.59
CA LEU A 225 -0.88 23.88 -13.47
C LEU A 225 -0.93 23.38 -12.03
N CYS A 226 -1.43 22.17 -11.85
CA CYS A 226 -1.26 21.41 -10.62
C CYS A 226 -0.04 20.48 -10.77
N SER A 227 1.13 21.01 -10.42
CA SER A 227 2.42 20.29 -10.43
C SER A 227 2.81 19.73 -9.07
N GLY A 228 1.98 19.92 -8.03
CA GLY A 228 2.23 19.39 -6.69
C GLY A 228 1.92 17.90 -6.54
N PRO A 229 2.51 17.23 -5.53
CA PRO A 229 2.23 15.84 -5.20
C PRO A 229 0.92 15.73 -4.41
N VAL A 230 -0.20 16.09 -5.04
CA VAL A 230 -1.54 16.11 -4.42
C VAL A 230 -2.24 14.75 -4.54
N SER A 231 -3.16 14.47 -3.61
CA SER A 231 -4.06 13.31 -3.69
C SER A 231 -4.84 13.31 -5.00
N PRO A 232 -4.80 12.22 -5.80
CA PRO A 232 -5.66 12.07 -6.97
C PRO A 232 -7.15 12.08 -6.61
N TRP A 233 -7.54 11.46 -5.48
CA TRP A 233 -8.92 11.39 -5.03
C TRP A 233 -9.45 12.78 -4.67
N ALA A 234 -8.77 13.52 -3.79
CA ALA A 234 -9.19 14.86 -3.40
C ALA A 234 -9.18 15.83 -4.60
N LEU A 235 -8.23 15.68 -5.52
CA LEU A 235 -8.20 16.49 -6.75
C LEU A 235 -9.39 16.18 -7.67
N LEU A 236 -9.84 14.93 -7.77
CA LEU A 236 -11.01 14.56 -8.55
C LEU A 236 -12.31 15.01 -7.85
N GLU A 237 -12.41 14.88 -6.53
CA GLU A 237 -13.57 15.32 -5.73
C GLU A 237 -13.80 16.83 -5.84
N GLY A 238 -12.73 17.62 -5.92
CA GLY A 238 -12.81 19.08 -6.11
C GLY A 238 -13.20 19.53 -7.52
N ALA A 239 -13.19 18.64 -8.51
CA ALA A 239 -13.47 18.97 -9.91
C ALA A 239 -14.98 18.95 -10.21
N ILE A 240 -15.45 19.81 -11.12
CA ILE A 240 -16.83 19.79 -11.65
C ILE A 240 -16.95 19.03 -12.97
N ALA A 241 -15.84 18.88 -13.68
CA ALA A 241 -15.73 18.11 -14.92
C ALA A 241 -14.28 17.64 -15.10
N VAL A 242 -14.11 16.50 -15.79
CA VAL A 242 -12.81 15.89 -16.03
C VAL A 242 -12.62 15.60 -17.52
N TYR A 243 -11.50 16.04 -18.06
CA TYR A 243 -11.08 15.86 -19.46
C TYR A 243 -9.81 15.02 -19.49
N THR A 244 -9.80 14.01 -20.34
CA THR A 244 -8.67 13.10 -20.48
C THR A 244 -8.51 12.63 -21.92
N VAL A 245 -7.27 12.36 -22.32
CA VAL A 245 -7.01 11.65 -23.58
C VAL A 245 -7.15 10.15 -23.35
N SER A 246 -6.20 9.55 -22.63
CA SER A 246 -6.17 8.11 -22.39
C SER A 246 -5.61 7.74 -21.01
N SER A 247 -5.43 8.72 -20.13
CA SER A 247 -4.80 8.53 -18.82
C SER A 247 -5.62 7.58 -17.95
N GLN A 248 -4.94 6.73 -17.17
CA GLN A 248 -5.60 5.90 -16.16
C GLN A 248 -6.37 6.76 -15.13
N MET A 249 -5.96 8.01 -14.89
CA MET A 249 -6.67 8.90 -13.97
C MET A 249 -8.11 9.20 -14.45
N GLY A 250 -8.44 9.01 -15.74
CA GLY A 250 -9.83 9.03 -16.21
C GLY A 250 -10.65 7.83 -15.71
N PHE A 251 -10.05 6.65 -15.53
CA PHE A 251 -10.70 5.54 -14.83
C PHE A 251 -10.93 5.88 -13.35
N GLU A 252 -9.96 6.49 -12.68
CA GLU A 252 -10.10 6.95 -11.29
C GLU A 252 -11.22 8.00 -11.16
N ALA A 253 -11.37 8.89 -12.14
CA ALA A 253 -12.48 9.84 -12.20
C ALA A 253 -13.85 9.15 -12.19
N ILE A 254 -14.01 8.05 -12.94
CA ILE A 254 -15.24 7.23 -12.94
C ILE A 254 -15.51 6.66 -11.56
N LEU A 255 -14.48 6.22 -10.84
CA LEU A 255 -14.63 5.68 -9.48
C LEU A 255 -15.13 6.74 -8.50
N THR A 256 -14.62 7.97 -8.61
CA THR A 256 -15.08 9.15 -7.85
C THR A 256 -16.48 9.63 -8.26
N GLY A 257 -17.03 9.12 -9.36
CA GLY A 257 -18.40 9.41 -9.83
C GLY A 257 -18.50 10.40 -10.98
N HIS A 258 -17.37 10.83 -11.55
CA HIS A 258 -17.37 11.63 -12.77
C HIS A 258 -17.72 10.79 -13.99
N ARG A 259 -18.23 11.46 -15.02
CA ARG A 259 -18.33 10.92 -16.39
C ARG A 259 -17.34 11.68 -17.29
N PRO A 260 -16.05 11.29 -17.28
CA PRO A 260 -15.01 12.08 -17.94
C PRO A 260 -15.21 12.12 -19.45
N MET A 261 -14.79 13.23 -20.08
CA MET A 261 -14.73 13.36 -21.52
C MET A 261 -13.41 12.78 -22.04
N ALA A 262 -13.50 11.68 -22.79
CA ALA A 262 -12.37 10.92 -23.29
C ALA A 262 -12.11 11.25 -24.76
N PHE A 263 -10.94 11.83 -25.04
CA PHE A 263 -10.52 12.23 -26.39
C PHE A 263 -9.82 11.09 -27.15
N GLY A 264 -9.15 10.19 -26.41
CA GLY A 264 -8.68 8.93 -26.94
C GLY A 264 -9.67 7.80 -26.65
N GLN A 265 -9.21 6.58 -26.89
CA GLN A 265 -9.94 5.33 -26.73
C GLN A 265 -9.35 4.43 -25.61
N PRO A 266 -9.21 4.90 -24.35
CA PRO A 266 -8.65 4.11 -23.27
C PRO A 266 -9.52 2.88 -22.93
N PHE A 267 -8.99 1.96 -22.11
CA PHE A 267 -9.68 0.70 -21.78
C PHE A 267 -11.08 0.88 -21.15
N TYR A 268 -11.30 2.01 -20.48
CA TYR A 268 -12.54 2.35 -19.79
C TYR A 268 -13.55 3.15 -20.63
N ALA A 269 -13.18 3.57 -21.85
CA ALA A 269 -14.08 4.24 -22.80
C ALA A 269 -14.99 3.22 -23.53
N GLY A 270 -16.18 3.65 -23.96
CA GLY A 270 -17.13 2.81 -24.70
C GLY A 270 -18.04 1.92 -23.85
N TRP A 271 -18.03 2.06 -22.52
CA TRP A 271 -18.85 1.24 -21.61
C TRP A 271 -20.02 2.02 -20.96
N GLY A 272 -20.37 3.19 -21.51
CA GLY A 272 -21.43 4.06 -20.97
C GLY A 272 -21.03 4.93 -19.77
N LEU A 273 -19.77 4.85 -19.32
CA LEU A 273 -19.25 5.56 -18.13
C LEU A 273 -18.43 6.81 -18.47
N THR A 274 -18.33 7.14 -19.76
CA THR A 274 -17.56 8.27 -20.31
C THR A 274 -18.40 9.06 -21.32
N ARG A 275 -17.93 10.25 -21.68
CA ARG A 275 -18.34 10.96 -22.90
C ARG A 275 -17.23 10.77 -23.92
N ASP A 276 -17.44 9.87 -24.88
CA ASP A 276 -16.40 9.48 -25.83
C ASP A 276 -16.43 10.39 -27.06
N VAL A 277 -15.34 11.09 -27.34
CA VAL A 277 -15.19 11.91 -28.54
C VAL A 277 -15.03 11.03 -29.78
N ASN A 278 -14.29 9.92 -29.62
CA ASN A 278 -14.02 8.94 -30.67
C ASN A 278 -14.51 7.54 -30.22
N PRO A 279 -15.83 7.27 -30.27
CA PRO A 279 -16.40 6.02 -29.75
C PRO A 279 -15.89 4.79 -30.51
N LEU A 280 -15.77 3.65 -29.81
CA LEU A 280 -15.46 2.36 -30.42
C LEU A 280 -16.73 1.59 -30.76
N ALA A 281 -16.97 1.34 -32.05
CA ALA A 281 -18.15 0.61 -32.52
C ALA A 281 -18.32 -0.79 -31.88
N ARG A 282 -17.22 -1.48 -31.54
CA ARG A 282 -17.26 -2.84 -30.96
C ARG A 282 -17.59 -2.90 -29.47
N ARG A 283 -17.54 -1.76 -28.75
CA ARG A 283 -17.90 -1.69 -27.32
C ARG A 283 -19.30 -1.12 -27.20
N THR A 284 -20.29 -2.00 -27.06
CA THR A 284 -21.72 -1.64 -27.05
C THR A 284 -22.39 -1.87 -25.69
N ARG A 285 -21.74 -2.61 -24.79
CA ARG A 285 -22.27 -2.93 -23.47
C ARG A 285 -22.17 -1.73 -22.53
N VAL A 286 -23.23 -1.48 -21.76
CA VAL A 286 -23.21 -0.52 -20.65
C VAL A 286 -22.82 -1.23 -19.36
N LEU A 287 -21.84 -0.69 -18.64
CA LEU A 287 -21.38 -1.21 -17.36
C LEU A 287 -21.64 -0.21 -16.24
N THR A 288 -21.79 -0.73 -15.02
CA THR A 288 -21.69 0.09 -13.81
C THR A 288 -20.22 0.30 -13.42
N ARG A 289 -19.92 1.34 -12.63
CA ARG A 289 -18.54 1.56 -12.11
C ARG A 289 -18.01 0.34 -11.36
N THR A 290 -18.89 -0.36 -10.62
CA THR A 290 -18.55 -1.55 -9.86
C THR A 290 -18.17 -2.72 -10.77
N GLN A 291 -18.89 -2.91 -11.88
CA GLN A 291 -18.55 -3.94 -12.87
C GLN A 291 -17.24 -3.63 -13.59
N LEU A 292 -17.02 -2.38 -13.99
CA LEU A 292 -15.77 -1.94 -14.59
C LEU A 292 -14.59 -2.19 -13.63
N PHE A 293 -14.74 -1.84 -12.35
CA PHE A 293 -13.74 -2.11 -11.32
C PHE A 293 -13.50 -3.61 -11.11
N ALA A 294 -14.56 -4.43 -11.03
CA ALA A 294 -14.43 -5.87 -10.89
C ALA A 294 -13.60 -6.48 -12.04
N GLY A 295 -13.87 -6.07 -13.29
CA GLY A 295 -13.09 -6.50 -14.45
C GLY A 295 -11.64 -6.02 -14.38
N ALA A 296 -11.43 -4.72 -14.17
CA ALA A 296 -10.12 -4.08 -14.32
C ALA A 296 -9.16 -4.29 -13.14
N MET A 297 -9.68 -4.47 -11.91
CA MET A 297 -8.87 -4.54 -10.68
C MET A 297 -8.88 -5.93 -10.05
N ILE A 298 -9.93 -6.73 -10.22
CA ILE A 298 -10.06 -8.03 -9.54
C ILE A 298 -9.82 -9.19 -10.50
N LEU A 299 -10.43 -9.17 -11.69
CA LEU A 299 -10.42 -10.32 -12.60
C LEU A 299 -9.25 -10.30 -13.60
N ALA A 300 -8.87 -9.13 -14.11
CA ALA A 300 -7.87 -9.03 -15.15
C ALA A 300 -6.41 -9.08 -14.66
N PRO A 301 -6.04 -8.40 -13.57
CA PRO A 301 -4.65 -8.41 -13.11
C PRO A 301 -4.27 -9.70 -12.38
N VAL A 302 -2.98 -10.03 -12.42
CA VAL A 302 -2.34 -10.95 -11.48
C VAL A 302 -1.68 -10.12 -10.37
N TRP A 303 -2.08 -10.38 -9.13
CA TRP A 303 -1.55 -9.71 -7.94
C TRP A 303 -0.48 -10.54 -7.25
N TYR A 304 0.45 -9.88 -6.57
CA TYR A 304 1.59 -10.53 -5.95
C TYR A 304 1.84 -10.03 -4.52
N ASP A 305 2.06 -10.99 -3.61
CA ASP A 305 2.39 -10.76 -2.20
C ASP A 305 3.92 -10.86 -2.02
N PRO A 306 4.63 -9.73 -1.83
CA PRO A 306 6.08 -9.71 -1.68
C PRO A 306 6.57 -10.25 -0.34
N CYS A 307 5.69 -10.35 0.66
CA CYS A 307 6.05 -10.87 1.97
C CYS A 307 6.04 -12.41 1.99
N ARG A 308 5.09 -13.04 1.28
CA ARG A 308 4.96 -14.50 1.22
C ARG A 308 5.44 -15.12 -0.09
N ASP A 309 5.86 -14.29 -1.04
CA ASP A 309 6.35 -14.69 -2.35
C ASP A 309 5.38 -15.63 -3.10
N ARG A 310 4.14 -15.16 -3.27
CA ARG A 310 3.07 -15.90 -3.94
C ARG A 310 2.14 -14.96 -4.71
N LEU A 311 1.38 -15.52 -5.66
CA LEU A 311 0.22 -14.80 -6.18
C LEU A 311 -0.83 -14.62 -5.08
N CYS A 312 -1.53 -13.51 -5.12
CA CYS A 312 -2.49 -13.15 -4.08
C CYS A 312 -3.76 -12.52 -4.66
N SER A 313 -4.67 -12.16 -3.77
CA SER A 313 -5.89 -11.42 -4.12
C SER A 313 -5.60 -9.92 -4.29
N PHE A 314 -6.52 -9.20 -4.93
CA PHE A 314 -6.50 -7.72 -4.95
C PHE A 314 -6.42 -7.16 -3.53
N GLU A 315 -7.17 -7.72 -2.58
CA GLU A 315 -7.23 -7.28 -1.20
C GLU A 315 -5.90 -7.44 -0.47
N ASP A 316 -5.15 -8.53 -0.74
CA ASP A 316 -3.82 -8.74 -0.18
C ASP A 316 -2.78 -7.77 -0.79
N ALA A 317 -2.91 -7.44 -2.09
CA ALA A 317 -2.07 -6.42 -2.71
C ALA A 317 -2.35 -5.02 -2.13
N VAL A 318 -3.61 -4.71 -1.84
CA VAL A 318 -3.97 -3.46 -1.13
C VAL A 318 -3.48 -3.49 0.31
N ASP A 319 -3.53 -4.62 1.02
CA ASP A 319 -2.94 -4.76 2.37
C ASP A 319 -1.43 -4.38 2.36
N GLN A 320 -0.70 -4.85 1.33
CA GLN A 320 0.71 -4.52 1.16
C GLN A 320 0.92 -3.03 0.88
N LEU A 321 0.21 -2.48 -0.11
CA LEU A 321 0.39 -1.10 -0.53
C LEU A 321 -0.07 -0.10 0.54
N GLU A 322 -1.10 -0.41 1.32
CA GLU A 322 -1.50 0.35 2.50
C GLU A 322 -0.33 0.48 3.48
N ALA A 323 0.37 -0.63 3.76
CA ALA A 323 1.51 -0.63 4.67
C ALA A 323 2.68 0.18 4.11
N GLU A 324 3.02 0.01 2.82
CA GLU A 324 4.10 0.75 2.16
C GLU A 324 3.79 2.25 2.07
N ALA A 325 2.55 2.62 1.75
CA ALA A 325 2.14 4.02 1.63
C ALA A 325 2.17 4.71 2.99
N ARG A 326 1.71 4.03 4.05
CA ARG A 326 1.82 4.55 5.41
C ARG A 326 3.28 4.77 5.82
N VAL A 327 4.14 3.78 5.61
CA VAL A 327 5.59 3.89 5.92
C VAL A 327 6.23 5.03 5.14
N TRP A 328 5.98 5.11 3.84
CA TRP A 328 6.51 6.21 3.03
C TRP A 328 6.02 7.57 3.53
N ARG A 329 4.72 7.73 3.81
CA ARG A 329 4.17 8.99 4.35
C ARG A 329 4.83 9.35 5.69
N GLN A 330 5.01 8.40 6.60
CA GLN A 330 5.61 8.64 7.92
C GLN A 330 7.11 8.94 7.85
N ASP A 331 7.85 8.21 7.00
CA ASP A 331 9.31 8.15 7.08
C ASP A 331 10.01 8.95 5.96
N ARG A 332 9.27 9.52 5.00
CA ARG A 332 9.85 10.26 3.84
C ARG A 332 10.79 11.40 4.21
N LEU A 333 10.55 12.06 5.33
CA LEU A 333 11.40 13.14 5.81
C LEU A 333 12.63 12.60 6.57
N GLY A 334 12.55 11.38 7.09
CA GLY A 334 13.56 10.72 7.90
C GLY A 334 13.48 11.12 9.37
N HIS A 335 14.28 10.45 10.20
CA HIS A 335 14.26 10.63 11.64
C HIS A 335 15.65 10.86 12.23
N VAL A 336 15.68 11.49 13.40
CA VAL A 336 16.83 11.49 14.32
C VAL A 336 16.45 10.63 15.53
N ALA A 337 17.22 9.57 15.81
CA ALA A 337 16.93 8.60 16.85
C ALA A 337 17.77 8.85 18.11
N THR A 338 17.15 8.88 19.29
CA THR A 338 17.80 9.07 20.60
C THR A 338 17.26 8.15 21.69
N GLY A 339 18.01 7.95 22.77
CA GLY A 339 17.66 7.01 23.84
C GLY A 339 17.76 5.53 23.45
N MET A 340 18.36 5.22 22.30
CA MET A 340 18.43 3.87 21.74
C MET A 340 19.70 3.14 22.17
N ARG A 341 19.56 1.97 22.81
CA ARG A 341 20.70 1.07 23.09
C ARG A 341 21.42 0.69 21.79
N LEU A 342 22.75 0.62 21.81
CA LEU A 342 23.58 0.34 20.62
C LEU A 342 23.13 -0.90 19.84
N TRP A 343 22.85 -2.00 20.52
CA TRP A 343 22.44 -3.25 19.88
C TRP A 343 21.08 -3.16 19.15
N LYS A 344 20.19 -2.22 19.53
CA LYS A 344 18.91 -2.00 18.85
C LYS A 344 19.06 -1.18 17.56
N ARG A 345 20.17 -0.46 17.37
CA ARG A 345 20.35 0.49 16.26
C ARG A 345 20.23 -0.16 14.89
N ALA A 346 20.82 -1.34 14.69
CA ALA A 346 20.74 -2.06 13.42
C ALA A 346 19.28 -2.42 13.06
N ARG A 347 18.51 -2.92 14.03
CA ARG A 347 17.09 -3.25 13.82
C ARG A 347 16.25 -2.00 13.56
N LEU A 348 16.48 -0.91 14.30
CA LEU A 348 15.79 0.36 14.09
C LEU A 348 16.09 0.95 12.71
N GLN A 349 17.35 0.89 12.27
CA GLN A 349 17.76 1.30 10.93
C GLN A 349 17.06 0.47 9.85
N ALA A 350 16.86 -0.83 10.07
CA ALA A 350 16.13 -1.67 9.12
C ALA A 350 14.63 -1.33 9.05
N VAL A 351 14.01 -0.89 10.16
CA VAL A 351 12.58 -0.58 10.23
C VAL A 351 12.28 0.83 9.73
N PHE A 352 12.92 1.85 10.31
CA PHE A 352 12.62 3.27 10.06
C PHE A 352 13.59 3.96 9.09
N GLY A 353 14.64 3.24 8.67
CA GLY A 353 15.70 3.80 7.84
C GLY A 353 15.61 3.42 6.36
N SER A 354 14.50 2.81 5.94
CA SER A 354 14.30 2.25 4.59
C SER A 354 14.15 3.33 3.51
N ILE A 355 13.52 4.46 3.85
CA ILE A 355 13.34 5.60 2.93
C ILE A 355 14.50 6.58 3.04
N LYS A 356 14.88 6.95 4.27
CA LYS A 356 16.05 7.76 4.58
C LYS A 356 16.79 7.17 5.78
N PRO A 357 18.13 7.08 5.75
CA PRO A 357 18.89 6.57 6.89
C PRO A 357 18.62 7.34 8.19
N LEU A 358 18.53 6.61 9.30
CA LEU A 358 18.42 7.20 10.63
C LEU A 358 19.71 7.95 10.97
N ILE A 359 19.56 9.06 11.69
CA ILE A 359 20.69 9.70 12.35
C ILE A 359 20.59 9.41 13.84
N PHE A 360 21.60 8.79 14.43
CA PHE A 360 21.59 8.49 15.86
C PHE A 360 22.26 9.61 16.65
N SER A 361 21.67 9.98 17.79
CA SER A 361 22.21 10.98 18.72
C SER A 361 22.06 10.51 20.16
N GLU A 362 23.12 10.66 20.96
CA GLU A 362 23.14 10.22 22.36
C GLU A 362 22.35 11.15 23.30
N SER A 363 22.28 12.46 22.99
CA SER A 363 21.57 13.44 23.82
C SER A 363 20.26 13.88 23.18
N SER A 364 19.25 14.11 24.02
CA SER A 364 17.94 14.59 23.58
C SER A 364 18.02 16.01 22.99
N GLU A 365 18.88 16.86 23.56
CA GLU A 365 19.09 18.24 23.12
C GLU A 365 19.69 18.29 21.72
N THR A 366 20.73 17.48 21.45
CA THR A 366 21.36 17.42 20.12
C THR A 366 20.42 16.76 19.12
N ALA A 367 19.66 15.74 19.53
CA ALA A 367 18.65 15.11 18.67
C ALA A 367 17.60 16.12 18.18
N GLY A 368 17.06 16.94 19.09
CA GLY A 368 16.08 17.98 18.77
C GLY A 368 16.65 19.06 17.84
N LYS A 369 17.85 19.58 18.13
CA LYS A 369 18.52 20.56 17.27
C LYS A 369 18.75 20.04 15.85
N LEU A 370 19.27 18.82 15.74
CA LEU A 370 19.55 18.20 14.45
C LEU A 370 18.27 17.87 13.67
N ALA A 371 17.21 17.46 14.36
CA ALA A 371 15.91 17.23 13.75
C ALA A 371 15.35 18.51 13.14
N LEU A 372 15.44 19.63 13.85
CA LEU A 372 15.04 20.94 13.34
C LEU A 372 15.88 21.35 12.12
N GLU A 373 17.21 21.25 12.20
CA GLU A 373 18.14 21.62 11.13
C GLU A 373 17.89 20.81 9.84
N LYS A 374 17.57 19.52 9.97
CA LYS A 374 17.38 18.60 8.84
C LYS A 374 15.92 18.45 8.39
N GLY A 375 14.97 19.11 9.06
CA GLY A 375 13.53 18.96 8.78
C GLY A 375 13.04 17.53 9.02
N ARG A 376 13.47 16.90 10.11
CA ARG A 376 13.16 15.52 10.50
C ARG A 376 12.33 15.48 11.79
N SER A 377 11.68 14.35 12.04
CA SER A 377 11.13 14.07 13.37
C SER A 377 12.15 13.35 14.26
N VAL A 378 11.88 13.30 15.57
CA VAL A 378 12.70 12.58 16.54
C VAL A 378 12.05 11.25 16.88
N LEU A 379 12.78 10.14 16.74
CA LEU A 379 12.45 8.84 17.31
C LEU A 379 13.12 8.72 18.67
N VAL A 380 12.36 8.66 19.76
CA VAL A 380 12.90 8.52 21.11
C VAL A 380 12.45 7.19 21.70
N TRP A 381 13.36 6.43 22.32
CA TRP A 381 12.93 5.29 23.13
C TRP A 381 12.04 5.82 24.25
N ALA A 382 10.80 5.35 24.37
CA ALA A 382 9.76 6.01 25.15
C ALA A 382 10.19 6.30 26.60
N ALA A 383 10.77 5.32 27.29
CA ALA A 383 11.28 5.46 28.66
C ALA A 383 12.49 6.41 28.83
N LYS A 384 13.01 6.98 27.73
CA LYS A 384 14.15 7.90 27.71
C LYS A 384 13.76 9.31 27.25
N GLU A 385 12.48 9.57 27.00
CA GLU A 385 12.00 10.92 26.70
C GLU A 385 12.30 11.89 27.86
N ARG A 386 12.71 13.12 27.51
CA ARG A 386 13.02 14.21 28.46
C ARG A 386 12.23 15.46 28.07
N ALA A 387 11.91 16.30 29.06
CA ALA A 387 11.20 17.56 28.84
C ALA A 387 11.96 18.51 27.89
N SER A 388 13.29 18.46 27.87
CA SER A 388 14.13 19.22 26.93
C SER A 388 13.84 18.90 25.46
N LEU A 389 13.44 17.67 25.16
CA LEU A 389 13.06 17.28 23.80
C LEU A 389 11.72 17.90 23.39
N GLN A 390 10.73 17.90 24.30
CA GLN A 390 9.42 18.48 24.05
C GLN A 390 9.50 19.98 23.77
N ALA A 391 10.38 20.69 24.50
CA ALA A 391 10.61 22.11 24.32
C ALA A 391 11.14 22.52 22.93
N THR A 392 11.62 21.56 22.13
CA THR A 392 12.15 21.84 20.77
C THR A 392 11.05 22.06 19.73
N GLY A 393 9.82 21.63 19.99
CA GLY A 393 8.68 21.74 19.06
C GLY A 393 8.77 20.84 17.82
N VAL A 394 9.81 20.00 17.68
CA VAL A 394 9.90 19.02 16.58
C VAL A 394 8.87 17.90 16.79
N PRO A 395 8.37 17.26 15.72
CA PRO A 395 7.53 16.08 15.87
C PRO A 395 8.31 14.95 16.57
N ILE A 396 7.72 14.34 17.61
CA ILE A 396 8.34 13.28 18.41
C ILE A 396 7.53 11.99 18.24
N LEU A 397 8.23 10.89 17.98
CA LEU A 397 7.71 9.53 17.91
C LEU A 397 8.34 8.70 19.04
N ARG A 398 7.51 8.22 19.95
CA ARG A 398 7.91 7.38 21.10
C ARG A 398 7.94 5.92 20.65
N VAL A 399 9.11 5.31 20.75
CA VAL A 399 9.37 3.95 20.29
C VAL A 399 9.38 2.98 21.46
N GLU A 400 8.71 1.84 21.29
CA GLU A 400 8.69 0.73 22.23
C GLU A 400 8.67 -0.61 21.49
N ASP A 401 9.00 -1.71 22.19
CA ASP A 401 8.84 -3.05 21.64
C ASP A 401 7.34 -3.35 21.37
N GLY A 402 7.03 -3.93 20.20
CA GLY A 402 5.65 -4.25 19.83
C GLY A 402 5.08 -5.50 20.53
N PHE A 403 3.76 -5.68 20.40
CA PHE A 403 3.02 -6.78 21.05
C PHE A 403 3.42 -8.17 20.53
N ILE A 404 3.88 -8.27 19.28
CA ILE A 404 4.51 -9.47 18.73
C ILE A 404 6.01 -9.21 18.64
N ARG A 405 6.78 -9.80 19.56
CA ARG A 405 8.15 -9.36 19.79
C ARG A 405 9.18 -10.30 19.20
N SER A 406 9.28 -11.55 19.62
CA SER A 406 10.44 -12.38 19.26
C SER A 406 10.20 -13.86 19.54
N ARG A 407 11.13 -14.72 19.09
CA ARG A 407 11.34 -16.07 19.64
C ARG A 407 12.55 -16.00 20.58
N GLY A 408 12.30 -15.73 21.85
CA GLY A 408 13.33 -15.42 22.87
C GLY A 408 13.13 -14.05 23.52
N LEU A 409 13.94 -13.75 24.54
CA LEU A 409 13.76 -12.58 25.41
C LEU A 409 14.61 -11.37 24.95
N GLY A 410 14.25 -10.19 25.45
CA GLY A 410 14.98 -8.96 25.15
C GLY A 410 16.28 -8.83 25.90
N ALA A 411 16.30 -9.38 27.11
CA ALA A 411 17.49 -9.49 27.91
C ALA A 411 18.57 -10.39 27.25
N GLU A 412 18.17 -11.31 26.37
CA GLU A 412 19.05 -12.13 25.53
C GLU A 412 19.50 -11.44 24.23
N LEU A 413 19.24 -10.13 24.10
CA LEU A 413 19.58 -9.32 22.91
C LEU A 413 18.86 -9.77 21.62
N VAL A 414 17.75 -10.49 21.72
CA VAL A 414 16.94 -10.86 20.56
C VAL A 414 16.19 -9.63 20.03
N PRO A 415 16.38 -9.25 18.75
CA PRO A 415 15.76 -8.06 18.18
C PRO A 415 14.24 -8.22 18.03
N PRO A 416 13.47 -7.14 18.23
CA PRO A 416 12.03 -7.19 18.09
C PRO A 416 11.60 -7.30 16.62
N LEU A 417 10.61 -8.16 16.37
CA LEU A 417 9.93 -8.35 15.09
C LEU A 417 9.03 -7.17 14.76
N SER A 418 8.32 -6.63 15.75
CA SER A 418 7.50 -5.42 15.62
C SER A 418 7.87 -4.35 16.65
N LEU A 419 7.62 -3.09 16.29
CA LEU A 419 7.86 -1.92 17.12
C LEU A 419 6.59 -1.06 17.13
N VAL A 420 6.36 -0.37 18.24
CA VAL A 420 5.38 0.73 18.32
C VAL A 420 6.13 2.03 18.07
N ALA A 421 5.52 2.95 17.32
CA ALA A 421 5.95 4.34 17.19
C ALA A 421 4.72 5.24 17.40
N ASP A 422 4.68 5.95 18.52
CA ASP A 422 3.52 6.74 18.96
C ASP A 422 3.84 8.24 18.98
N ASP A 423 3.08 9.03 18.23
CA ASP A 423 3.23 10.48 18.14
C ASP A 423 2.46 11.27 19.20
N LEU A 424 1.61 10.62 20.00
CA LEU A 424 0.83 11.25 21.06
C LEU A 424 1.44 10.96 22.44
N GLY A 425 1.50 9.69 22.81
CA GLY A 425 1.86 9.23 24.14
C GLY A 425 2.00 7.71 24.15
N ILE A 426 2.94 7.17 24.92
CA ILE A 426 3.16 5.72 24.89
C ILE A 426 2.08 4.99 25.70
N TYR A 427 1.53 3.91 25.16
CA TYR A 427 0.31 3.23 25.65
C TYR A 427 0.33 2.75 27.12
N TYR A 428 1.49 2.71 27.77
CA TYR A 428 1.61 2.30 29.18
C TYR A 428 1.66 3.48 30.16
N ASP A 429 1.74 4.72 29.65
CA ASP A 429 1.73 5.95 30.43
C ASP A 429 0.33 6.59 30.34
N PRO A 430 -0.55 6.40 31.36
CA PRO A 430 -1.91 6.93 31.33
C PRO A 430 -1.97 8.44 31.61
N SER A 431 -0.85 9.13 31.80
CA SER A 431 -0.84 10.58 32.04
C SER A 431 -1.24 11.41 30.81
N ARG A 432 -1.31 10.78 29.64
CA ARG A 432 -1.68 11.41 28.37
C ARG A 432 -2.26 10.38 27.40
N ASP A 433 -3.08 10.86 26.46
CA ASP A 433 -3.62 10.02 25.39
C ASP A 433 -2.52 9.40 24.51
N SER A 434 -2.72 8.14 24.14
CA SER A 434 -1.90 7.39 23.19
C SER A 434 -2.57 7.20 21.83
N ARG A 435 -1.77 6.92 20.79
CA ARG A 435 -2.28 6.53 19.46
C ARG A 435 -3.08 5.23 19.55
N LEU A 436 -2.68 4.30 20.42
CA LEU A 436 -3.40 3.04 20.63
C LEU A 436 -4.82 3.27 21.14
N GLU A 437 -5.01 4.16 22.11
CA GLU A 437 -6.35 4.51 22.63
C GLU A 437 -7.23 5.12 21.54
N ARG A 438 -6.68 6.04 20.74
CA ARG A 438 -7.42 6.60 19.59
C ARG A 438 -7.79 5.54 18.56
N LEU A 439 -6.91 4.57 18.31
CA LEU A 439 -7.21 3.44 17.41
C LEU A 439 -8.33 2.55 17.96
N ILE A 440 -8.35 2.28 19.28
CA ILE A 440 -9.41 1.48 19.94
C ILE A 440 -10.76 2.22 19.88
N ALA A 441 -10.75 3.53 20.09
CA ALA A 441 -11.96 4.35 20.06
C ALA A 441 -12.53 4.55 18.64
N THR A 442 -11.71 4.39 17.60
CA THR A 442 -12.12 4.61 16.21
C THR A 442 -12.84 3.37 15.64
N PRO A 443 -14.07 3.49 15.11
CA PRO A 443 -14.75 2.38 14.48
C PRO A 443 -13.95 1.78 13.31
N LEU A 444 -13.82 0.46 13.29
CA LEU A 444 -13.13 -0.24 12.21
C LEU A 444 -13.99 -0.29 10.95
N GLN A 445 -13.37 0.04 9.82
CA GLN A 445 -13.95 -0.22 8.51
C GLN A 445 -14.16 -1.74 8.30
N PRO A 446 -15.14 -2.18 7.48
CA PRO A 446 -15.47 -3.60 7.32
C PRO A 446 -14.28 -4.48 6.92
N TRP A 447 -13.41 -4.02 6.01
CA TRP A 447 -12.21 -4.75 5.60
C TRP A 447 -11.16 -4.82 6.72
N ALA A 448 -11.01 -3.76 7.51
CA ALA A 448 -10.08 -3.71 8.64
C ALA A 448 -10.52 -4.68 9.75
N LYS A 449 -11.83 -4.76 10.02
CA LYS A 449 -12.41 -5.74 10.95
C LYS A 449 -12.10 -7.18 10.51
N ARG A 450 -12.38 -7.53 9.24
CA ARG A 450 -12.06 -8.87 8.69
C ARG A 450 -10.58 -9.19 8.78
N ARG A 451 -9.71 -8.22 8.49
CA ARG A 451 -8.25 -8.37 8.62
C ARG A 451 -7.83 -8.63 10.07
N ALA A 452 -8.39 -7.90 11.03
CA ALA A 452 -8.09 -8.06 12.46
C ALA A 452 -8.57 -9.43 12.99
N GLU A 453 -9.77 -9.87 12.61
CA GLU A 453 -10.30 -11.18 12.98
C GLU A 453 -9.46 -12.33 12.42
N ARG A 454 -9.07 -12.24 11.14
CA ARG A 454 -8.16 -13.20 10.48
C ARG A 454 -6.80 -13.26 11.17
N LEU A 455 -6.22 -12.11 11.53
CA LEU A 455 -4.96 -12.05 12.28
C LEU A 455 -5.12 -12.70 13.65
N ARG A 456 -6.16 -12.36 14.41
CA ARG A 456 -6.43 -12.93 15.74
C ARG A 456 -6.55 -14.45 15.68
N ALA A 457 -7.34 -14.96 14.74
CA ALA A 457 -7.51 -16.40 14.54
C ALA A 457 -6.17 -17.08 14.20
N GLY A 458 -5.37 -16.48 13.31
CA GLY A 458 -4.05 -16.98 12.95
C GLY A 458 -3.07 -17.03 14.12
N LEU A 459 -3.04 -15.98 14.95
CA LEU A 459 -2.19 -15.93 16.15
C LEU A 459 -2.56 -17.04 17.16
N ILE A 460 -3.86 -17.24 17.40
CA ILE A 460 -4.37 -18.27 18.31
C ILE A 460 -4.05 -19.67 17.78
N ALA A 461 -4.35 -19.92 16.50
CA ALA A 461 -4.09 -21.22 15.87
C ALA A 461 -2.60 -21.59 15.88
N ALA A 462 -1.72 -20.62 15.64
CA ALA A 462 -0.28 -20.80 15.70
C ALA A 462 0.29 -20.75 17.14
N ARG A 463 -0.56 -20.54 18.16
CA ARG A 463 -0.18 -20.41 19.58
C ARG A 463 0.92 -19.36 19.81
N LEU A 464 0.90 -18.29 19.03
CA LEU A 464 1.90 -17.23 19.12
C LEU A 464 1.67 -16.38 20.37
N SER A 465 2.76 -16.09 21.09
CA SER A 465 2.79 -15.18 22.24
C SER A 465 3.83 -14.08 22.00
N LYS A 466 3.96 -13.13 22.93
CA LYS A 466 4.94 -12.03 22.78
C LYS A 466 6.37 -12.55 22.57
N TYR A 467 6.78 -13.57 23.32
CA TYR A 467 8.16 -14.11 23.35
C TYR A 467 8.32 -15.49 22.71
N ASN A 468 7.22 -16.19 22.40
CA ASN A 468 7.21 -17.51 21.75
C ASN A 468 8.17 -18.52 22.40
N LEU A 469 8.21 -18.51 23.74
CA LEU A 469 9.01 -19.43 24.54
C LEU A 469 8.39 -20.82 24.51
N SER A 470 9.22 -21.85 24.54
CA SER A 470 8.77 -23.23 24.76
C SER A 470 8.10 -23.32 26.14
N GLY A 471 6.87 -23.84 26.17
CA GLY A 471 6.16 -24.14 27.42
C GLY A 471 5.99 -25.64 27.61
N ALA A 472 6.06 -26.10 28.85
CA ALA A 472 5.62 -27.44 29.21
C ALA A 472 4.10 -27.61 28.99
N ALA A 473 3.63 -28.85 28.95
CA ALA A 473 2.20 -29.13 28.99
C ALA A 473 1.58 -28.47 30.23
N LEU A 474 0.34 -27.98 30.10
CA LEU A 474 -0.37 -27.40 31.24
C LEU A 474 -0.49 -28.47 32.33
N PRO A 475 -0.09 -28.18 33.59
CA PRO A 475 -0.29 -29.12 34.68
C PRO A 475 -1.78 -29.31 34.97
N ASN A 476 -2.16 -30.34 35.72
CA ASN A 476 -3.54 -30.48 36.17
C ASN A 476 -3.90 -29.31 37.11
N LEU A 477 -4.72 -28.39 36.61
CA LEU A 477 -5.15 -27.19 37.33
C LEU A 477 -6.34 -27.46 38.28
N GLY A 478 -6.77 -28.72 38.40
CA GLY A 478 -7.94 -29.16 39.19
C GLY A 478 -9.28 -28.64 38.65
N GLU A 479 -10.36 -28.93 39.39
CA GLU A 479 -11.72 -28.52 39.03
C GLU A 479 -12.11 -27.17 39.64
N GLY A 480 -13.30 -26.65 39.27
CA GLY A 480 -13.82 -25.37 39.77
C GLY A 480 -13.34 -24.12 39.02
N ARG A 481 -13.75 -22.95 39.53
CA ARG A 481 -13.47 -21.62 38.96
C ARG A 481 -11.99 -21.27 39.15
N LYS A 482 -11.31 -20.99 38.04
CA LYS A 482 -9.88 -20.68 37.98
C LYS A 482 -9.67 -19.22 37.62
N ILE A 483 -8.69 -18.58 38.25
CA ILE A 483 -8.26 -17.23 37.95
C ILE A 483 -6.76 -17.29 37.67
N LEU A 484 -6.36 -16.95 36.44
CA LEU A 484 -4.97 -16.82 36.06
C LEU A 484 -4.49 -15.41 36.38
N VAL A 485 -3.45 -15.29 37.19
CA VAL A 485 -2.75 -14.05 37.49
C VAL A 485 -1.36 -14.11 36.83
N PRO A 486 -1.17 -13.45 35.68
CA PRO A 486 0.15 -13.33 35.08
C PRO A 486 0.99 -12.30 35.86
N GLY A 487 2.16 -12.72 36.31
CA GLY A 487 3.13 -11.86 36.98
C GLY A 487 3.69 -10.78 36.07
N GLN A 488 4.11 -9.70 36.70
CA GLN A 488 4.69 -8.50 36.09
C GLN A 488 6.13 -8.31 36.53
N VAL A 489 6.82 -7.41 35.82
CA VAL A 489 8.12 -6.90 36.24
C VAL A 489 7.87 -5.61 37.01
N GLU A 490 8.16 -5.60 38.30
CA GLU A 490 7.74 -4.51 39.21
C GLU A 490 8.43 -3.16 38.91
N ASP A 491 9.62 -3.20 38.31
CA ASP A 491 10.36 -2.00 37.88
C ASP A 491 10.07 -1.57 36.43
N ASP A 492 9.12 -2.21 35.76
CA ASP A 492 8.75 -1.86 34.40
C ASP A 492 8.04 -0.50 34.34
N ALA A 493 8.26 0.24 33.26
CA ALA A 493 7.66 1.56 33.06
C ALA A 493 6.12 1.52 33.14
N SER A 494 5.50 0.42 32.69
CA SER A 494 4.05 0.23 32.78
C SER A 494 3.54 0.10 34.21
N ILE A 495 4.34 -0.46 35.14
CA ILE A 495 3.99 -0.51 36.56
C ILE A 495 4.26 0.84 37.21
N LEU A 496 5.42 1.44 36.95
CA LEU A 496 5.80 2.71 37.56
C LEU A 496 4.84 3.86 37.21
N LEU A 497 4.34 3.89 35.97
CA LEU A 497 3.46 4.95 35.47
C LEU A 497 1.98 4.56 35.50
N GLY A 498 1.67 3.29 35.23
CA GLY A 498 0.30 2.82 35.04
C GLY A 498 -0.34 2.17 36.26
N ALA A 499 0.44 1.70 37.23
CA ALA A 499 -0.12 1.03 38.40
C ALA A 499 -0.59 2.04 39.46
N GLY A 500 -1.82 1.86 39.93
CA GLY A 500 -2.42 2.61 41.04
C GLY A 500 -1.93 2.10 42.40
N THR A 501 -2.83 1.71 43.28
CA THR A 501 -2.47 1.19 44.62
C THR A 501 -1.79 -0.19 44.59
N VAL A 502 -2.14 -1.04 43.62
CA VAL A 502 -1.57 -2.39 43.47
C VAL A 502 -0.37 -2.36 42.53
N LYS A 503 0.85 -2.36 43.09
CA LYS A 503 2.11 -2.21 42.33
C LYS A 503 3.07 -3.40 42.38
N THR A 504 2.78 -4.40 43.21
CA THR A 504 3.63 -5.60 43.36
C THR A 504 2.85 -6.85 42.99
N ASN A 505 3.57 -7.90 42.58
CA ASN A 505 2.94 -9.18 42.25
C ASN A 505 2.22 -9.79 43.46
N LEU A 506 2.78 -9.63 44.68
CA LEU A 506 2.16 -10.11 45.91
C LEU A 506 0.86 -9.36 46.21
N ALA A 507 0.86 -8.02 46.11
CA ALA A 507 -0.34 -7.22 46.31
C ALA A 507 -1.43 -7.59 45.28
N LEU A 508 -1.05 -7.90 44.03
CA LEU A 508 -1.98 -8.35 43.00
C LEU A 508 -2.62 -9.71 43.35
N LEU A 509 -1.83 -10.66 43.86
CA LEU A 509 -2.35 -11.96 44.32
C LEU A 509 -3.27 -11.81 45.53
N GLN A 510 -2.90 -10.97 46.50
CA GLN A 510 -3.73 -10.67 47.68
C GLN A 510 -5.06 -10.03 47.27
N ALA A 511 -5.03 -9.05 46.37
CA ALA A 511 -6.25 -8.43 45.84
C ALA A 511 -7.12 -9.43 45.07
N ALA A 512 -6.52 -10.28 44.24
CA ALA A 512 -7.24 -11.33 43.51
C ALA A 512 -7.91 -12.34 44.47
N ARG A 513 -7.23 -12.73 45.56
CA ARG A 513 -7.76 -13.63 46.60
C ARG A 513 -8.90 -12.98 47.37
N ALA A 514 -8.73 -11.73 47.80
CA ALA A 514 -9.76 -10.99 48.51
C ALA A 514 -11.04 -10.86 47.67
N ALA A 515 -10.90 -10.55 46.37
CA ALA A 515 -12.03 -10.44 45.45
C ALA A 515 -12.65 -11.79 45.07
N ASN A 516 -11.93 -12.91 45.23
CA ASN A 516 -12.39 -14.24 44.83
C ASN A 516 -11.98 -15.34 45.84
N PRO A 517 -12.59 -15.35 47.05
CA PRO A 517 -12.15 -16.23 48.14
C PRO A 517 -12.17 -17.72 47.80
N GLY A 518 -13.20 -18.18 47.07
CA GLY A 518 -13.38 -19.58 46.67
C GLY A 518 -12.75 -19.98 45.34
N ALA A 519 -12.11 -19.06 44.62
CA ALA A 519 -11.49 -19.38 43.33
C ALA A 519 -10.10 -20.01 43.51
N ARG A 520 -9.69 -20.86 42.57
CA ARG A 520 -8.31 -21.31 42.48
C ARG A 520 -7.50 -20.26 41.72
N ILE A 521 -6.56 -19.60 42.41
CA ILE A 521 -5.66 -18.64 41.80
C ILE A 521 -4.43 -19.38 41.28
N ILE A 522 -4.13 -19.16 40.01
CA ILE A 522 -2.98 -19.73 39.31
C ILE A 522 -2.06 -18.56 39.01
N TYR A 523 -0.90 -18.53 39.66
CA TYR A 523 0.13 -17.53 39.38
C TYR A 523 1.04 -18.04 38.26
N LYS A 524 1.26 -17.22 37.24
CA LYS A 524 2.26 -17.50 36.20
C LYS A 524 3.31 -16.39 36.26
N PRO A 525 4.53 -16.65 36.76
CA PRO A 525 5.60 -15.65 36.82
C PRO A 525 5.88 -15.02 35.45
N HIS A 526 6.37 -13.78 35.46
CA HIS A 526 6.84 -13.14 34.24
C HIS A 526 8.11 -13.86 33.72
N PRO A 527 8.25 -14.13 32.41
CA PRO A 527 9.41 -14.85 31.88
C PRO A 527 10.77 -14.23 32.24
N ASP A 528 10.89 -12.90 32.25
CA ASP A 528 12.13 -12.21 32.65
C ASP A 528 12.45 -12.40 34.16
N VAL A 529 11.43 -12.58 35.01
CA VAL A 529 11.61 -12.85 36.43
C VAL A 529 11.98 -14.31 36.65
N GLU A 530 11.33 -15.23 35.94
CA GLU A 530 11.64 -16.66 35.94
C GLU A 530 13.07 -16.93 35.46
N ALA A 531 13.55 -16.18 34.47
CA ALA A 531 14.93 -16.23 34.00
C ALA A 531 15.94 -15.55 34.93
N GLY A 532 15.51 -14.93 36.03
CA GLY A 532 16.38 -14.22 36.99
C GLY A 532 16.95 -12.89 36.47
N LEU A 533 16.36 -12.32 35.40
CA LEU A 533 16.88 -11.15 34.71
C LEU A 533 16.30 -9.83 35.26
N ARG A 534 15.24 -9.91 36.09
CA ARG A 534 14.49 -8.78 36.65
C ARG A 534 13.94 -9.10 38.06
N PRO A 535 13.71 -8.07 38.91
CA PRO A 535 13.03 -8.25 40.20
C PRO A 535 11.53 -8.60 40.03
N GLY A 536 10.94 -9.22 41.05
CA GLY A 536 9.51 -9.60 41.08
C GLY A 536 9.22 -11.07 41.42
N ALA A 537 10.24 -11.83 41.86
CA ALA A 537 10.07 -13.21 42.31
C ALA A 537 9.25 -13.25 43.60
N ILE A 538 8.33 -14.21 43.69
CA ILE A 538 7.55 -14.51 44.87
C ILE A 538 7.88 -15.95 45.26
N ASP A 539 8.08 -16.19 46.55
CA ASP A 539 8.26 -17.55 47.05
C ASP A 539 6.93 -18.34 47.03
N ALA A 540 7.01 -19.65 47.27
CA ALA A 540 5.82 -20.50 47.27
C ALA A 540 4.89 -20.28 48.48
N ASN A 541 5.32 -19.51 49.49
CA ASN A 541 4.60 -19.25 50.72
C ASN A 541 3.83 -17.92 50.70
N GLY A 542 4.13 -17.04 49.73
CA GLY A 542 3.47 -15.76 49.52
C GLY A 542 4.33 -14.60 49.98
#